data_AF-A0A960MTB8-F1
#
_entry.id   AF-A0A960MTB8-F1
#
_cell.length_a   1.000
_cell.length_b   1.000
_cell.length_c   1.000
_cell.angle_alpha   90.00
_cell.angle_beta   90.00
_cell.angle_gamma   90.00
#
_symmetry.space_group_name_H-M   'P 1'
#
loop_
_entity.id
_entity.type
_entity.pdbx_description
1 polymer ?
#
loop_
_entity_poly.entity_id
_entity_poly.type
_entity_poly.pdbx_seq_one_letter_code
_entity_poly.pdbx_strand_id
1 'polypeptide(L)'
;MTPSHRLLIALTIAATTAAPFREMNAAEAFELGEANFAAERPGGKEADSIVGDFVIRNDRISAVISGNLPLRRANMSTFYGEDGITPGC
;
A
#
# COMPACT_ATOMS: atom_id res chain seq x y z
N MET A 1 22.94 -33.80 -32.74
CA MET A 1 22.04 -32.62 -32.59
C MET A 1 22.19 -31.74 -33.83
N THR A 2 21.12 -31.58 -34.61
CA THR A 2 21.15 -30.81 -35.87
C THR A 2 21.15 -29.30 -35.59
N PRO A 3 21.71 -28.46 -36.48
CA PRO A 3 21.81 -27.01 -36.29
C PRO A 3 20.46 -26.30 -36.05
N SER A 4 19.34 -26.90 -36.49
CA SER A 4 17.99 -26.42 -36.23
C SER A 4 17.60 -26.39 -34.75
N HIS A 5 18.10 -27.34 -33.94
CA HIS A 5 17.80 -27.40 -32.51
C HIS A 5 18.55 -26.31 -31.73
N ARG A 6 19.77 -25.96 -32.17
CA ARG A 6 20.56 -24.88 -31.58
C ARG A 6 19.92 -23.50 -31.80
N LEU A 7 19.37 -23.29 -33.00
CA LEU A 7 18.67 -22.04 -33.34
C LEU A 7 17.36 -21.90 -32.57
N LEU A 8 16.59 -22.99 -32.43
CA LEU A 8 15.34 -23.00 -31.68
C LEU A 8 15.56 -22.78 -30.17
N ILE A 9 16.59 -23.42 -29.59
CA ILE A 9 16.97 -23.23 -28.18
C ILE A 9 17.43 -21.78 -27.94
N ALA A 10 18.28 -21.23 -28.81
CA ALA A 10 18.75 -19.85 -28.69
C ALA A 10 17.60 -18.83 -28.78
N LEU A 11 16.62 -19.05 -29.67
CA LEU A 11 15.46 -18.17 -29.81
C LEU A 11 14.53 -18.24 -28.59
N THR A 12 14.42 -19.41 -27.95
CA THR A 12 13.59 -19.60 -26.75
C THR A 12 14.21 -18.93 -25.50
N ILE A 13 15.54 -18.93 -25.39
CA ILE A 13 16.27 -18.25 -24.30
C ILE A 13 16.22 -16.71 -24.47
N ALA A 14 16.30 -16.21 -25.70
CA ALA A 14 16.16 -14.77 -25.98
C ALA A 14 14.74 -14.25 -25.71
N ALA A 15 13.71 -15.06 -25.99
CA ALA A 15 12.31 -14.66 -25.75
C ALA A 15 11.89 -14.65 -24.27
N THR A 16 12.58 -15.41 -23.40
CA THR A 16 12.25 -15.51 -21.97
C THR A 16 12.93 -14.43 -21.11
N THR A 17 13.97 -13.77 -21.61
CA THR A 17 14.69 -12.70 -20.90
C THR A 17 14.14 -11.29 -21.19
N ALA A 18 13.21 -11.16 -22.15
CA ALA A 18 12.57 -9.90 -22.51
C ALA A 18 11.33 -9.57 -21.66
N ALA A 19 11.14 -10.22 -20.51
CA ALA A 19 10.16 -9.75 -19.55
C ALA A 19 10.60 -8.36 -19.06
N PRO A 20 9.75 -7.32 -19.17
CA PRO A 20 10.10 -6.01 -18.68
C PRO A 20 10.33 -6.14 -17.17
N PHE A 21 11.58 -5.91 -16.74
CA PHE A 21 11.90 -5.71 -15.33
C PHE A 21 11.10 -4.49 -14.89
N ARG A 22 9.98 -4.70 -14.20
CA ARG A 22 9.23 -3.62 -13.59
C ARG A 22 10.06 -3.15 -12.41
N GLU A 23 10.68 -1.98 -12.58
CA GLU A 23 11.28 -1.23 -11.51
C GLU A 23 10.19 -1.00 -10.45
N MET A 24 10.25 -1.74 -9.35
CA MET A 24 9.37 -1.49 -8.21
C MET A 24 9.85 -0.18 -7.61
N ASN A 25 8.98 0.83 -7.60
CA ASN A 25 9.26 2.05 -6.85
C ASN A 25 9.62 1.66 -5.42
N ALA A 26 10.72 2.23 -4.90
CA ALA A 26 11.11 2.02 -3.51
C ALA A 26 9.91 2.37 -2.62
N ALA A 27 9.63 1.51 -1.63
CA ALA A 27 8.54 1.76 -0.70
C ALA A 27 8.83 3.06 0.05
N GLU A 28 7.86 3.97 0.06
CA GLU A 28 7.95 5.21 0.82
C GLU A 28 7.15 5.08 2.11
N ALA A 29 7.65 5.75 3.15
CA ALA A 29 7.01 5.84 4.45
C ALA A 29 7.06 7.28 4.95
N PHE A 30 5.91 7.83 5.33
CA PHE A 30 5.82 9.21 5.81
C PHE A 30 4.66 9.39 6.80
N GLU A 31 4.73 10.44 7.60
CA GLU A 31 3.66 10.86 8.50
C GLU A 31 2.63 11.75 7.77
N LEU A 32 1.36 11.53 8.06
CA LEU A 32 0.25 12.37 7.62
C LEU A 32 0.11 13.57 8.57
N GLY A 33 0.60 14.73 8.16
CA GLY A 33 0.38 16.00 8.83
C GLY A 33 -0.80 16.77 8.22
N GLU A 34 -1.24 17.85 8.85
CA GLU A 34 -2.34 18.70 8.32
C GLU A 34 -2.07 19.19 6.89
N ALA A 35 -0.81 19.47 6.56
CA ALA A 35 -0.40 20.00 5.26
C ALA A 35 -0.53 19.01 4.09
N ASN A 36 -0.43 17.70 4.35
CA ASN A 36 -0.46 16.67 3.30
C ASN A 36 -1.66 15.70 3.42
N PHE A 37 -2.44 15.80 4.50
CA PHE A 37 -3.50 14.86 4.86
C PHE A 37 -4.49 14.56 3.73
N ALA A 38 -5.03 15.60 3.07
CA ALA A 38 -6.05 15.43 2.05
C ALA A 38 -5.52 14.78 0.76
N ALA A 39 -4.25 15.03 0.42
CA ALA A 39 -3.63 14.55 -0.80
C ALA A 39 -3.04 13.15 -0.65
N GLU A 40 -2.47 12.85 0.52
CA GLU A 40 -1.64 11.66 0.71
C GLU A 40 -2.33 10.54 1.49
N ARG A 41 -3.46 10.81 2.17
CA ARG A 41 -4.18 9.76 2.90
C ARG A 41 -4.69 8.68 1.94
N PRO A 42 -4.49 7.40 2.25
CA PRO A 42 -5.07 6.31 1.48
C PRO A 42 -6.60 6.42 1.48
N GLY A 43 -7.20 6.19 0.30
CA GLY A 43 -8.65 6.17 0.16
C GLY A 43 -9.26 4.80 0.46
N GLY A 44 -10.59 4.76 0.57
CA GLY A 44 -11.35 3.54 0.80
C GLY A 44 -11.97 3.48 2.19
N LYS A 45 -13.02 2.66 2.33
CA LYS A 45 -13.82 2.57 3.57
C LYS A 45 -13.01 2.12 4.79
N GLU A 46 -12.06 1.19 4.59
CA GLU A 46 -11.29 0.57 5.67
C GLU A 46 -9.92 1.24 5.91
N ALA A 47 -9.53 2.20 5.07
CA ALA A 47 -8.25 2.90 5.16
C ALA A 47 -8.39 4.25 5.87
N ASP A 48 -9.20 4.28 6.92
CA ASP A 48 -9.47 5.51 7.64
C ASP A 48 -8.21 5.99 8.38
N SER A 49 -7.86 7.25 8.13
CA SER A 49 -6.60 7.86 8.60
C SER A 49 -6.94 9.06 9.47
N ILE A 50 -6.08 9.39 10.42
CA ILE A 50 -6.11 10.62 11.22
C ILE A 50 -4.73 11.28 11.14
N VAL A 51 -4.67 12.60 11.32
CA VAL A 51 -3.40 13.33 11.40
C VAL A 51 -2.49 12.69 12.47
N GLY A 52 -1.22 12.48 12.12
CA GLY A 52 -0.20 11.77 12.88
C GLY A 52 -0.11 10.27 12.62
N ASP A 53 -0.91 9.74 11.70
CA ASP A 53 -0.73 8.37 11.19
C ASP A 53 0.40 8.30 10.16
N PHE A 54 0.90 7.09 9.94
CA PHE A 54 1.96 6.83 8.99
C PHE A 54 1.41 6.06 7.79
N VAL A 55 1.78 6.49 6.59
CA VAL A 55 1.49 5.77 5.36
C VAL A 55 2.74 5.06 4.92
N ILE A 56 2.62 3.77 4.59
CA ILE A 56 3.64 3.01 3.87
C ILE A 56 3.05 2.54 2.54
N ARG A 57 3.67 2.89 1.41
CA ARG A 57 3.12 2.55 0.09
C ARG A 57 4.17 2.29 -0.98
N ASN A 58 3.75 1.54 -2.01
CA ASN A 58 4.49 1.30 -3.25
C ASN A 58 3.51 1.20 -4.43
N ASP A 59 3.98 0.67 -5.56
CA ASP A 59 3.21 0.48 -6.79
C ASP A 59 2.07 -0.55 -6.69
N ARG A 60 2.00 -1.33 -5.60
CA ARG A 60 1.05 -2.43 -5.42
C ARG A 60 0.14 -2.27 -4.21
N ILE A 61 0.68 -1.77 -3.10
CA ILE A 61 -0.02 -1.69 -1.83
C ILE A 61 0.17 -0.33 -1.18
N SER A 62 -0.84 0.08 -0.43
CA SER A 62 -0.77 1.20 0.50
C SER A 62 -1.38 0.74 1.81
N ALA A 63 -0.71 1.04 2.92
CA ALA A 63 -1.17 0.71 4.26
C ALA A 63 -1.04 1.93 5.18
N VAL A 64 -2.01 2.07 6.08
CA VAL A 64 -1.99 3.06 7.16
C VAL A 64 -1.59 2.35 8.43
N ILE A 65 -0.58 2.89 9.10
CA ILE A 65 -0.13 2.46 10.42
C ILE A 65 -0.48 3.58 11.38
N SER A 66 -1.24 3.29 12.43
CA SER A 66 -1.61 4.37 13.32
C SER A 66 -0.45 4.88 14.17
N GLY A 67 -0.41 6.20 14.33
CA GLY A 67 0.47 6.84 15.29
C GLY A 67 0.10 6.49 16.74
N ASN A 68 1.09 6.45 17.64
CA ASN A 68 0.87 6.28 19.07
C ASN A 68 0.54 7.63 19.74
N LEU A 69 -0.59 8.23 19.37
CA LEU A 69 -1.01 9.52 19.90
C LEU A 69 -1.84 9.37 21.19
N PRO A 70 -1.75 10.32 22.14
CA PRO A 70 -2.58 10.31 23.33
C PRO A 70 -4.07 10.25 22.99
N LEU A 71 -4.81 9.39 23.71
CA LEU A 71 -6.27 9.19 23.55
C LEU A 71 -6.71 8.71 22.17
N ARG A 72 -5.78 8.29 21.30
CA ARG A 72 -6.10 7.83 19.96
C ARG A 72 -6.82 6.49 20.02
N ARG A 73 -8.02 6.44 19.45
CA ARG A 73 -8.77 5.21 19.18
C ARG A 73 -8.56 4.87 17.71
N ALA A 74 -8.46 3.58 17.36
CA ALA A 74 -8.44 3.17 15.96
C ALA A 74 -9.68 3.76 15.29
N ASN A 75 -9.48 4.48 14.18
CA ASN A 75 -10.60 5.15 13.51
C ASN A 75 -11.45 4.08 12.81
N MET A 76 -12.42 3.57 13.54
CA MET A 76 -13.46 2.69 13.04
C MET A 76 -14.71 2.95 13.85
N SER A 77 -15.26 4.16 13.72
CA SER A 77 -16.67 4.45 14.04
C SER A 77 -17.22 3.79 15.32
N THR A 78 -16.40 3.69 16.38
CA THR A 78 -16.66 2.76 17.49
C THR A 78 -17.47 3.39 18.60
N PHE A 79 -17.81 4.68 18.44
CA PHE A 79 -18.49 5.49 19.43
C PHE A 79 -19.39 6.52 18.76
N TYR A 80 -20.63 6.12 18.45
CA TYR A 80 -21.70 7.07 18.10
C TYR A 80 -22.59 7.31 19.32
N GLY A 81 -22.55 8.51 19.90
CA GLY A 81 -23.40 8.92 21.04
C GLY A 81 -22.63 9.65 22.16
N GLU A 82 -23.36 10.33 23.05
CA GLU A 82 -22.80 11.13 24.17
C GLU A 82 -21.91 10.31 25.12
N ASP A 83 -22.20 9.01 25.27
CA ASP A 83 -21.47 8.10 26.14
C ASP A 83 -20.33 7.33 25.45
N GLY A 84 -20.22 7.46 24.13
CA GLY A 84 -19.33 6.66 23.32
C GLY A 84 -19.51 5.16 23.56
N ILE A 85 -20.56 4.56 22.99
CA ILE A 85 -20.70 3.10 22.81
C ILE A 85 -21.27 2.84 21.40
N THR A 86 -20.75 1.85 20.67
CA THR A 86 -21.38 1.35 19.42
C THR A 86 -22.13 0.04 19.69
N PRO A 87 -23.48 0.02 19.59
CA PRO A 87 -24.25 -1.22 19.71
C PRO A 87 -24.08 -2.12 18.48
N GLY A 88 -23.81 -3.41 18.70
CA GLY A 88 -23.77 -4.42 17.63
C GLY A 88 -22.40 -4.77 17.08
N CYS A 89 -21.33 -4.44 17.79
CA CYS A 89 -20.00 -5.06 17.65
C CYS A 89 -19.65 -5.75 18.97
#